data_AF-A0A8S3BNE0-F1
#
_entry.id   AF-A0A8S3BNE0-F1
#
_cell.length_a   1.000
_cell.length_b   1.000
_cell.length_c   1.000
_cell.angle_alpha   90.00
_cell.angle_beta   90.00
_cell.angle_gamma   90.00
#
_symmetry.space_group_name_H-M   'P 1'
#
loop_
_entity.id
_entity.type
_entity.pdbx_description
1 polymer ?
#
loop_
_entity_poly.entity_id
_entity_poly.type
_entity_poly.pdbx_seq_one_letter_code
_entity_poly.pdbx_strand_id
1 'polypeptide(L)' 'KQLANDQTVRPARGQIIRIHAPLIKSVYNFDTNEGEGYIIPQANSVVLGGTFQMNDWNTEAVE' A
#
# COMPACT_ATOMS: atom_id res chain seq x y z
N LYS A 1 15.50 -2.69 13.63
CA LYS A 1 16.93 -2.54 13.98
C LYS A 1 17.22 -2.72 15.47
N GLN A 2 16.44 -2.13 16.39
CA GLN A 2 16.87 -2.03 17.80
C GLN A 2 16.87 -3.35 18.60
N LEU A 3 16.07 -4.36 18.23
CA LEU A 3 16.00 -5.62 18.99
C LEU A 3 17.03 -6.68 18.54
N ALA A 4 17.33 -6.77 17.23
CA ALA A 4 18.21 -7.81 16.66
C ALA A 4 19.44 -7.24 15.93
N ASN A 5 19.59 -5.91 15.89
CA ASN A 5 20.60 -5.18 15.12
C ASN A 5 20.68 -5.56 13.63
N ASP A 6 19.60 -6.10 13.06
CA ASP A 6 19.56 -6.50 11.67
C ASP A 6 19.48 -5.27 10.75
N GLN A 7 20.56 -5.03 10.01
CA GLN A 7 20.71 -3.92 9.06
C GLN A 7 20.16 -4.26 7.67
N THR A 8 19.80 -5.52 7.41
CA THR A 8 19.21 -5.96 6.14
C THR A 8 17.73 -5.58 6.04
N VAL A 9 17.05 -5.39 7.17
CA VAL A 9 15.68 -4.88 7.22
C VAL A 9 15.66 -3.39 6.83
N ARG A 10 14.91 -3.08 5.78
CA ARG A 10 14.73 -1.74 5.21
C ARG A 10 13.24 -1.44 5.06
N PRO A 11 12.81 -0.17 5.19
CA PRO A 11 11.43 0.19 4.96
C PRO A 11 11.12 0.22 3.46
N ALA A 12 9.89 -0.13 3.14
CA ALA A 12 9.27 0.15 1.86
C ALA A 12 7.97 0.90 2.16
N ARG A 13 7.97 2.23 1.94
CA ARG A 13 6.81 3.06 2.21
C ARG A 13 5.75 2.79 1.14
N GLY A 14 4.54 2.48 1.59
CA GLY A 14 3.35 2.33 0.76
C GLY A 14 2.24 3.23 1.29
N GLN A 15 1.83 4.19 0.47
CA GLN A 15 0.66 5.02 0.65
C GLN A 15 -0.57 4.33 0.04
N ILE A 16 -1.70 4.42 0.74
CA ILE A 16 -2.99 3.86 0.31
C ILE A 16 -4.09 4.91 0.43
N ILE A 17 -5.17 4.71 -0.31
CA ILE A 17 -6.41 5.46 -0.16
C ILE A 17 -7.50 4.49 0.30
N ARG A 18 -8.30 4.91 1.29
CA ARG A 18 -9.50 4.19 1.71
C ARG A 18 -10.72 4.94 1.23
N ILE A 19 -11.57 4.26 0.47
CA ILE A 19 -12.82 4.82 -0.04
C ILE A 19 -14.02 4.00 0.42
N HIS A 20 -15.20 4.62 0.44
CA HIS A 20 -16.46 3.91 0.58
C HIS A 20 -16.98 3.54 -0.82
N ALA A 21 -16.79 2.28 -1.22
CA ALA A 21 -17.26 1.77 -2.51
C ALA A 21 -17.86 0.37 -2.34
N PRO A 22 -19.07 0.25 -1.75
CA PRO A 22 -19.64 -1.03 -1.36
C PRO A 22 -19.95 -1.96 -2.53
N LEU A 23 -19.96 -1.46 -3.76
CA LEU A 23 -20.23 -2.26 -4.96
C LEU A 23 -19.01 -3.08 -5.42
N ILE A 24 -17.80 -2.74 -4.96
CA ILE A 24 -16.59 -3.51 -5.27
C ILE A 24 -16.55 -4.72 -4.34
N LYS A 25 -16.69 -5.93 -4.90
CA LYS A 25 -16.77 -7.19 -4.13
C LYS A 25 -15.59 -8.14 -4.37
N SER A 26 -14.77 -7.87 -5.38
CA SER A 26 -13.65 -8.70 -5.76
C SER A 26 -12.33 -7.99 -5.48
N VAL A 27 -11.29 -8.79 -5.23
CA VAL A 27 -9.92 -8.30 -5.20
C VAL A 27 -9.43 -8.13 -6.64
N TYR A 28 -8.71 -7.04 -6.90
CA TYR A 28 -8.03 -6.80 -8.16
C TYR A 28 -6.55 -6.55 -7.89
N ASN A 29 -5.68 -7.14 -8.70
CA ASN A 29 -4.27 -6.81 -8.79
C ASN A 29 -3.98 -6.49 -10.26
N PHE A 30 -3.18 -5.47 -10.50
CA PHE A 30 -2.81 -5.06 -11.85
C PHE A 30 -1.32 -4.77 -11.91
N ASP A 31 -0.75 -5.16 -13.04
CA ASP A 31 0.64 -4.92 -13.42
C ASP A 31 0.58 -4.45 -14.87
N THR A 32 0.97 -3.20 -15.08
CA THR A 32 0.86 -2.51 -16.37
C THR A 32 2.14 -1.75 -16.65
N ASN A 33 2.34 -1.33 -17.91
CA ASN A 33 3.47 -0.47 -18.27
C ASN A 33 3.47 0.88 -17.53
N GLU A 34 2.34 1.28 -16.94
CA GLU A 34 2.19 2.52 -16.18
C GLU A 34 2.39 2.33 -14.66
N GLY A 35 2.47 1.08 -14.19
CA GLY A 35 2.71 0.74 -12.79
C GLY A 35 1.91 -0.48 -12.31
N GLU A 36 2.12 -0.79 -11.04
CA GLU A 36 1.52 -1.91 -10.32
C GLU A 36 0.56 -1.39 -9.23
N GLY A 37 -0.48 -2.15 -8.92
CA GLY A 37 -1.36 -1.81 -7.81
C GLY A 37 -2.46 -2.81 -7.53
N TYR A 38 -3.30 -2.47 -6.55
CA TYR A 38 -4.33 -3.35 -6.05
C TYR A 38 -5.57 -2.62 -5.55
N ILE A 39 -6.71 -3.32 -5.64
CA ILE A 39 -8.00 -2.92 -5.10
C ILE A 39 -8.48 -4.05 -4.20
N ILE A 40 -8.59 -3.78 -2.90
CA ILE A 40 -8.96 -4.79 -1.90
C ILE A 40 -10.23 -4.33 -1.16
N PRO A 41 -11.39 -4.96 -1.42
CA PRO A 41 -12.60 -4.69 -0.66
C PRO A 41 -12.49 -5.23 0.77
N GLN A 42 -13.03 -4.49 1.73
CA GLN A 42 -13.14 -4.83 3.15
C GLN A 42 -14.60 -4.68 3.59
N ALA A 43 -14.89 -5.00 4.85
CA ALA A 43 -16.26 -4.94 5.39
C ALA A 43 -16.93 -3.57 5.20
N ASN A 44 -16.20 -2.47 5.42
CA ASN A 44 -16.76 -1.10 5.44
C ASN A 44 -16.07 -0.12 4.45
N SER A 45 -15.01 -0.55 3.77
CA SER A 45 -14.22 0.30 2.88
C SER A 45 -13.56 -0.52 1.78
N VAL A 46 -13.04 0.15 0.78
CA VAL A 46 -12.14 -0.42 -0.23
C VAL A 46 -10.79 0.26 -0.11
N VAL A 47 -9.72 -0.53 -0.10
CA VAL A 47 -8.34 -0.01 -0.16
C VAL A 47 -7.88 0.01 -1.61
N LEU A 48 -7.37 1.17 -2.02
CA LEU A 48 -6.62 1.36 -3.24
C LEU A 48 -5.14 1.52 -2.86
N GLY A 49 -4.28 0.73 -3.47
CA GLY A 49 -2.84 0.82 -3.28
C GLY A 49 -2.08 0.59 -4.58
N GLY A 50 -0.76 0.78 -4.51
CA GLY A 50 0.12 0.71 -5.67
C GLY A 50 1.38 1.57 -5.55
N THR A 51 1.75 1.98 -4.34
CA THR A 51 3.00 2.73 -4.11
C THR A 51 3.98 1.88 -3.31
N PHE A 52 5.25 1.96 -3.70
CA PHE A 52 6.34 1.21 -3.11
C PHE A 52 7.63 2.03 -3.20
N GLN A 53 7.99 2.69 -2.10
CA GLN A 53 9.15 3.58 -2.04
C GLN A 53 10.19 3.01 -1.07
N MET A 54 11.26 2.45 -1.64
CA MET A 54 12.34 1.85 -0.86
C MET A 54 13.13 2.90 -0.08
N ASN A 55 13.49 2.54 1.16
CA ASN A 55 14.30 3.36 2.08
C ASN A 55 13.64 4.67 2.56
N ASP A 56 12.33 4.83 2.33
CA ASP A 56 11.58 5.96 2.87
C ASP A 56 10.94 5.58 4.22
N TRP A 57 11.26 6.35 5.25
CA TRP A 57 10.75 6.18 6.61
C TRP A 57 9.57 7.09 6.93
N ASN A 58 9.23 8.03 6.03
CA ASN A 58 8.15 8.95 6.27
C ASN A 58 6.79 8.21 6.31
N THR A 59 6.00 8.46 7.35
CA THR A 59 4.67 7.86 7.53
C THR A 59 3.54 8.86 7.31
N GLU A 60 3.86 10.12 7.02
CA GLU A 60 2.89 11.17 6.74
C GLU A 60 2.18 10.91 5.40
N ALA A 61 0.88 11.19 5.36
CA ALA A 61 0.13 11.21 4.12
C ALA A 61 0.46 12.49 3.35
N VAL A 62 0.56 12.38 2.03
CA VAL A 62 0.62 13.54 1.14
C VAL A 62 -0.82 13.90 0.77
N GLU A 63 -1.19 15.16 1.00
CA GLU A 63 -2.51 15.73 0.62
C GLU A 63 -2.73 15.79 -0.90
#